data_AF-A0AA36FEN2-F1
#
_entry.id   AF-A0AA36FEN2-F1
#
_cell.length_a   1.000
_cell.length_b   1.000
_cell.length_c   1.000
_cell.angle_alpha   90.00
_cell.angle_beta   90.00
_cell.angle_gamma   90.00
#
_symmetry.space_group_name_H-M   'P 1'
#
loop_
_entity.id
_entity.type
_entity.pdbx_description
1 polymer ?
#
loop_
_entity_poly.entity_id
_entity_poly.type
_entity_poly.pdbx_seq_one_letter_code
_entity_poly.pdbx_strand_id
1 'polypeptide(L)'
;MLDTALYTVGINDEIESFLKALHDATHSASLEVLGLPVRKHQNWFSDNNTDVQELIDKMHKPWTNDKSSSRKENADKKCRGQIHRALRQMKETWWSSRATELQEAA
;
A
#
# COMPACT_ATOMS: atom_id res chain seq x y z
N MET A 1 -23.21 -30.18 40.98
CA MET A 1 -23.37 -29.66 39.61
C MET A 1 -23.10 -28.17 39.49
N LEU A 2 -23.52 -27.31 40.43
CA LEU A 2 -23.22 -25.86 40.40
C LEU A 2 -21.75 -25.50 40.68
N ASP A 3 -21.10 -26.23 41.60
CA ASP A 3 -19.72 -25.96 42.03
C ASP A 3 -18.67 -26.15 40.92
N THR A 4 -18.90 -27.12 40.04
CA THR A 4 -18.03 -27.40 38.90
C THR A 4 -18.09 -26.29 37.86
N ALA A 5 -19.27 -25.69 37.65
CA ALA A 5 -19.45 -24.60 36.68
C ALA A 5 -18.78 -23.30 37.15
N LEU A 6 -18.89 -22.98 38.45
CA LEU A 6 -18.20 -21.84 39.07
C LEU A 6 -16.67 -21.99 39.01
N TYR A 7 -16.17 -23.20 39.28
CA TYR A 7 -14.75 -23.50 39.17
C TYR A 7 -14.21 -23.34 37.74
N THR A 8 -14.96 -23.80 36.73
CA THR A 8 -14.58 -23.64 35.32
C THR A 8 -14.61 -22.20 34.84
N VAL A 9 -15.54 -21.38 35.33
CA VAL A 9 -15.61 -19.94 35.01
C VAL A 9 -14.39 -19.22 35.60
N GLY A 10 -14.05 -19.50 36.87
CA GLY A 10 -12.86 -18.92 37.51
C GLY A 10 -11.56 -19.25 36.78
N ILE A 11 -11.40 -20.49 36.29
CA ILE A 11 -10.23 -20.88 35.49
C ILE A 11 -10.20 -20.11 34.15
N ASN A 12 -11.34 -19.95 33.49
CA ASN A 12 -11.39 -19.23 32.22
C ASN A 12 -11.02 -17.75 32.40
N ASP A 13 -11.51 -17.12 33.47
CA ASP A 13 -11.17 -15.73 33.82
C ASP A 13 -9.66 -15.58 34.11
N GLU A 14 -9.04 -16.55 34.78
CA GLU A 14 -7.59 -16.57 35.00
C GLU A 14 -6.79 -16.73 33.70
N ILE A 15 -7.24 -17.61 32.80
CA ILE A 15 -6.59 -17.82 31.49
C ILE A 15 -6.70 -16.55 30.63
N GLU A 16 -7.87 -15.92 30.57
CA GLU A 16 -8.06 -14.67 29.82
C GLU A 16 -7.18 -13.54 30.37
N SER A 17 -7.11 -13.42 31.69
CA SER A 17 -6.22 -12.46 32.37
C SER A 17 -4.75 -12.70 32.03
N PHE A 18 -4.30 -13.96 32.07
CA PHE A 18 -2.93 -14.32 31.73
C PHE A 18 -2.61 -14.03 30.25
N LEU A 19 -3.48 -14.43 29.33
CA LEU A 19 -3.30 -14.19 27.90
C LEU A 19 -3.23 -12.68 27.59
N LYS A 20 -4.06 -11.89 28.28
CA LYS A 20 -4.03 -10.44 28.16
C LYS A 20 -2.73 -9.85 28.66
N ALA A 21 -2.25 -10.27 29.83
CA ALA A 21 -0.97 -9.82 30.37
C ALA A 21 0.21 -10.16 29.45
N LEU A 22 0.21 -11.37 28.87
CA LEU A 22 1.22 -11.79 27.90
C LEU A 22 1.19 -10.93 26.63
N HIS A 23 -0.01 -10.68 26.09
CA HIS A 23 -0.19 -9.82 24.92
C HIS A 23 0.32 -8.40 25.18
N ASP A 24 -0.07 -7.81 26.31
CA ASP A 24 0.28 -6.44 26.66
C ASP A 24 1.79 -6.29 26.92
N ALA A 25 2.42 -7.29 27.55
CA ALA A 25 3.86 -7.32 27.75
C ALA A 25 4.62 -7.45 26.42
N THR A 26 4.17 -8.33 25.53
CA THR A 26 4.76 -8.51 24.19
C THR A 26 4.63 -7.25 23.36
N HIS A 27 3.46 -6.61 23.39
CA HIS A 27 3.21 -5.35 22.70
C HIS A 27 4.08 -4.22 23.26
N SER A 28 4.19 -4.10 24.58
CA SER A 28 5.02 -3.07 25.22
C SER A 28 6.50 -3.25 24.92
N ALA A 29 7.02 -4.48 25.01
CA ALA A 29 8.40 -4.80 24.67
C ALA A 29 8.71 -4.53 23.19
N SER A 30 7.79 -4.89 22.29
CA SER A 30 7.96 -4.61 20.86
C SER A 30 7.92 -3.11 20.57
N LEU A 31 7.06 -2.33 21.24
CA LEU A 31 7.07 -0.87 21.15
C LEU A 31 8.37 -0.24 21.68
N GLU A 32 8.94 -0.78 22.76
CA GLU A 32 10.20 -0.27 23.33
C GLU A 32 11.40 -0.56 22.42
N VAL A 33 11.48 -1.79 21.89
CA VAL A 33 12.62 -2.25 21.08
C VAL A 33 12.54 -1.77 19.63
N LEU A 34 11.35 -1.88 19.02
CA LEU A 34 11.15 -1.59 17.60
C LEU A 34 10.57 -0.19 17.36
N GLY A 35 10.04 0.46 18.40
CA GLY A 35 9.32 1.74 18.27
C GLY A 35 7.89 1.57 17.76
N LEU A 36 7.17 2.69 17.65
CA LEU A 36 5.88 2.72 16.95
C LEU A 36 6.12 2.46 15.45
N PRO A 37 5.38 1.52 14.82
CA PRO A 37 5.47 1.33 13.39
C PRO A 37 5.00 2.61 12.69
N VAL A 38 5.96 3.40 12.19
CA VAL A 38 5.67 4.55 11.35
C VAL A 38 5.10 3.98 10.06
N ARG A 39 3.78 4.05 9.91
CA ARG A 39 3.13 3.70 8.65
C ARG A 39 3.60 4.69 7.59
N LYS A 40 4.66 4.33 6.85
CA LYS A 40 4.94 4.96 5.56
C LYS A 40 3.71 4.70 4.71
N HIS A 41 2.99 5.76 4.36
CA HIS A 41 1.93 5.66 3.39
C HIS A 41 2.59 5.19 2.09
N GLN A 42 2.40 3.92 1.76
CA GLN A 42 2.85 3.31 0.51
C GLN A 42 1.96 3.84 -0.61
N ASN A 43 2.06 5.14 -0.88
CA ASN A 43 1.42 5.73 -2.02
C ASN A 43 2.36 5.51 -3.20
N TRP A 44 2.05 4.50 -4.02
CA TRP A 44 2.59 4.36 -5.37
C TRP A 44 2.76 5.72 -6.08
N PHE A 45 1.82 6.66 -5.83
CA PHE A 45 1.84 7.99 -6.41
C PHE A 45 2.89 8.95 -5.84
N SER A 46 3.26 8.87 -4.54
CA SER A 46 4.26 9.80 -3.97
C SER A 46 5.63 9.58 -4.58
N ASP A 47 6.00 8.31 -4.77
CA ASP A 47 7.33 7.92 -5.24
C ASP A 47 7.49 8.16 -6.74
N ASN A 48 6.38 8.19 -7.48
CA ASN A 48 6.36 8.34 -8.94
C ASN A 48 5.81 9.70 -9.40
N ASN A 49 5.53 10.63 -8.46
CA ASN A 49 4.86 11.90 -8.80
C ASN A 49 5.65 12.71 -9.84
N THR A 50 6.97 12.80 -9.69
CA THR A 50 7.84 13.54 -10.63
C THR A 50 7.82 12.91 -12.02
N ASP A 51 7.96 11.59 -12.11
CA ASP A 51 7.97 10.86 -13.37
C ASP A 51 6.61 10.93 -14.08
N VAL A 52 5.52 10.86 -13.31
CA VAL A 52 4.15 11.02 -13.80
C VAL A 52 3.93 12.46 -14.32
N GLN A 53 4.41 13.47 -13.60
CA GLN A 53 4.33 14.87 -14.04
C GLN A 53 5.12 15.10 -15.33
N GLU A 54 6.34 14.56 -15.44
CA GLU A 54 7.13 14.66 -16.68
C GLU A 54 6.43 13.99 -17.88
N LEU A 55 5.79 12.85 -17.63
CA LEU A 55 5.04 12.11 -18.65
C LEU A 55 3.82 12.90 -19.15
N ILE A 56 3.11 13.57 -18.23
CA ILE A 56 1.95 14.42 -18.54
C ILE A 56 2.40 15.69 -19.27
N ASP A 57 3.49 16.33 -18.84
CA ASP A 57 4.04 17.54 -19.48
C ASP A 57 4.46 17.31 -20.92
N LYS A 58 5.01 16.13 -21.23
CA LYS A 58 5.33 15.71 -22.61
C LYS A 58 4.09 15.66 -23.52
N MET A 59 2.91 15.40 -22.97
CA MET A 59 1.63 15.40 -23.71
C MET A 59 1.02 16.81 -23.82
N HIS A 60 1.11 17.61 -22.76
CA HIS A 60 0.36 18.86 -22.66
C HIS A 60 0.91 19.97 -23.57
N LYS A 61 2.24 20.00 -23.78
CA LYS A 61 2.93 20.98 -24.65
C LYS A 61 2.49 20.93 -26.12
N PRO A 62 2.40 19.75 -26.79
CA PRO A 62 1.94 19.70 -28.18
C PRO A 62 0.43 19.93 -28.35
N TRP A 63 -0.40 19.72 -27.32
CA TRP A 63 -1.86 19.88 -27.38
C TRP A 63 -2.33 21.33 -27.35
N THR A 64 -1.64 22.19 -26.61
CA THR A 64 -1.98 23.62 -26.47
C THR A 64 -1.74 24.44 -27.73
N ASN A 65 -0.94 23.94 -28.68
CA ASN A 65 -0.46 24.73 -29.81
C ASN A 65 -1.37 24.70 -31.05
N ASP A 66 -2.25 23.69 -31.24
CA ASP A 66 -3.04 23.62 -32.48
C ASP A 66 -4.14 22.54 -32.47
N LYS A 67 -5.42 22.94 -32.65
CA LYS A 67 -6.59 22.07 -32.44
C LYS A 67 -7.12 21.32 -33.68
N SER A 68 -6.55 21.48 -34.88
CA SER A 68 -7.17 20.96 -36.11
C SER A 68 -6.18 20.34 -37.11
N SER A 69 -5.94 19.03 -37.00
CA SER A 69 -5.63 18.16 -38.17
C SER A 69 -5.78 16.67 -37.83
N SER A 70 -6.32 15.88 -38.76
CA SER A 70 -6.51 14.41 -38.61
C SER A 70 -5.19 13.64 -38.41
N ARG A 71 -4.08 14.16 -38.94
CA ARG A 71 -2.73 13.61 -38.74
C ARG A 71 -2.25 13.81 -37.29
N LYS A 72 -2.63 14.92 -36.64
CA LYS A 72 -2.33 15.17 -35.22
C LYS A 72 -3.22 14.35 -34.28
N GLU A 73 -4.46 14.01 -34.67
CA GLU A 73 -5.35 13.13 -33.88
C GLU A 73 -4.76 11.72 -33.68
N ASN A 74 -4.17 11.14 -34.74
CA ASN A 74 -3.51 9.84 -34.64
C ASN A 74 -2.24 9.91 -33.77
N ALA A 75 -1.48 11.00 -33.85
CA ALA A 75 -0.31 11.24 -33.00
C ALA A 75 -0.70 11.38 -31.52
N ASP A 76 -1.80 12.05 -31.23
CA ASP A 76 -2.37 12.23 -29.90
C ASP A 76 -2.88 10.91 -29.29
N LYS A 77 -3.65 10.11 -30.05
CA LYS A 77 -4.04 8.75 -29.65
C LYS A 77 -2.82 7.88 -29.34
N LYS A 78 -1.75 7.99 -30.15
CA LYS A 78 -0.50 7.26 -29.94
C LYS A 78 0.22 7.72 -28.67
N CYS A 79 0.30 9.02 -28.43
CA CYS A 79 0.93 9.61 -27.23
C CYS A 79 0.19 9.18 -25.95
N ARG A 80 -1.14 9.32 -25.91
CA ARG A 80 -1.97 8.80 -24.81
C ARG A 80 -1.73 7.32 -24.57
N GLY A 81 -1.72 6.51 -25.64
CA GLY A 81 -1.46 5.08 -25.52
C GLY A 81 -0.07 4.76 -24.94
N GLN A 82 0.96 5.54 -25.26
CA GLN A 82 2.30 5.39 -24.66
C GLN A 82 2.28 5.72 -23.17
N ILE A 83 1.60 6.80 -22.78
CA ILE A 83 1.44 7.22 -21.39
C ILE A 83 0.73 6.16 -20.56
N HIS A 84 -0.42 5.66 -21.06
CA HIS A 84 -1.17 4.62 -20.37
C HIS A 84 -0.34 3.33 -20.20
N ARG A 85 0.47 2.97 -21.21
CA ARG A 85 1.38 1.81 -21.11
C ARG A 85 2.47 2.02 -20.07
N ALA A 86 3.12 3.17 -20.05
CA ALA A 86 4.15 3.49 -19.07
C ALA A 86 3.59 3.50 -17.65
N LEU A 87 2.47 4.19 -17.41
CA LEU A 87 1.79 4.18 -16.10
C LEU A 87 1.43 2.78 -15.64
N ARG A 88 0.95 1.92 -16.55
CA ARG A 88 0.63 0.52 -16.23
C ARG A 88 1.89 -0.26 -15.86
N GLN A 89 2.98 -0.11 -16.60
CA GLN A 89 4.24 -0.79 -16.32
C GLN A 89 4.81 -0.39 -14.97
N MET A 90 4.87 0.90 -14.67
CA MET A 90 5.44 1.35 -13.41
C MET A 90 4.58 0.85 -12.23
N LYS A 91 3.24 0.87 -12.36
CA LYS A 91 2.32 0.29 -11.36
C LYS A 91 2.51 -1.22 -11.20
N GLU A 92 2.72 -1.95 -12.30
CA GLU A 92 2.98 -3.39 -12.29
C GLU A 92 4.29 -3.72 -11.56
N THR A 93 5.35 -2.96 -11.81
CA THR A 93 6.63 -3.11 -11.10
C THR A 93 6.46 -2.89 -9.60
N TRP A 94 5.67 -1.90 -9.21
CA TRP A 94 5.38 -1.64 -7.80
C TRP A 94 4.59 -2.77 -7.14
N TRP A 95 3.53 -3.28 -7.78
CA TRP A 95 2.79 -4.43 -7.24
C TRP A 95 3.64 -5.69 -7.17
N SER A 96 4.52 -5.91 -8.15
CA SER A 96 5.44 -7.05 -8.15
C SER A 96 6.40 -6.95 -6.96
N SER A 97 7.01 -5.79 -6.74
CA SER A 97 7.88 -5.55 -5.57
C SER A 97 7.12 -5.78 -4.26
N ARG A 98 5.88 -5.29 -4.18
CA ARG A 98 5.06 -5.43 -2.96
C ARG A 98 4.66 -6.88 -2.71
N ALA A 99 4.37 -7.64 -3.76
CA ALA A 99 4.07 -9.07 -3.66
C ALA A 99 5.29 -9.85 -3.13
N THR A 100 6.49 -9.53 -3.62
CA THR A 100 7.75 -10.12 -3.11
C THR A 100 7.96 -9.79 -1.63
N GLU A 101 7.82 -8.52 -1.21
CA GLU A 101 7.94 -8.13 0.20
C GLU A 101 6.96 -8.88 1.11
N LEU A 102 5.70 -9.03 0.66
CA LEU A 102 4.68 -9.76 1.41
C LEU A 102 5.01 -11.25 1.52
N GLN A 103 5.58 -11.84 0.47
CA GLN A 103 5.96 -13.24 0.45
C GLN A 103 7.20 -13.53 1.31
N GLU A 104 8.13 -12.58 1.43
CA GLU A 104 9.31 -12.68 2.31
C GLU A 104 8.97 -12.49 3.79
N ALA A 105 7.88 -11.77 4.10
CA ALA A 105 7.43 -11.52 5.47
C ALA A 105 6.51 -12.61 6.05
N ALA A 106 6.10 -13.59 5.23
CA ALA A 106 5.23 -14.72 5.61
C ALA A 106 6.06 -15.94 6.06
#